data_AF-A0A8C4T8X3-F1
#
_entry.id   AF-A0A8C4T8X3-F1
#
_cell.length_a   1.000
_cell.length_b   1.000
_cell.length_c   1.000
_cell.angle_alpha   90.00
_cell.angle_beta   90.00
_cell.angle_gamma   90.00
#
_symmetry.space_group_name_H-M   'P 1'
#
loop_
_entity.id
_entity.type
_entity.pdbx_description
1 polymer ?
#
loop_
_entity_poly.entity_id
_entity_poly.type
_entity_poly.pdbx_seq_one_letter_code
_entity_poly.pdbx_strand_id
1 'polypeptide(L)'
;MLYMIFKELHSVMDDNIVFYKQQNSTETTQRCVKLFSRVKDLARLLEPMLKSFSEFYHVFDFDVDTPGNGYRSLTKVVYFTRFRKERKAMKMEVYCSALEQLSVMVSFAWRLLNANPKGQLFFKDDQALSVAFVDEYFHMKRACFYGRSLPYCDLCFIGVAAGSLLSSGKYAMDPELCGEKFEEITKDINVQLLKGFWNITETEALAAIAKISSVPVHVNKEISFLPESFTLPLTSTTSQYLTVPVPLTYSGRAPIQMRLISHKLLEGQESQELNNLVKSSGTSAKAERKLKKDLAPKSKHLVVHFHGGGFVAHTSKSHEPYLKSWARDLGIPILSVDYSLSPETPFPRALEECFYAYCWALKNCSMLGWTGDYVCLAGDSAGGNLCLTVSLRAAACGIRIPDGIMAAYPATLLKATPLPSRLLATFDLLLPLSVLMKCLGAYTGKAKHYSWRDTGLLFICISLLTNVWFKTKCSF
;
A
#
# COMPACT_ATOMS: atom_id res chain seq x y z
N MET A 1 32.35 -7.45 -3.59
CA MET A 1 31.27 -8.39 -3.16
C MET A 1 30.49 -8.94 -4.35
N LEU A 2 29.96 -8.11 -5.26
CA LEU A 2 29.30 -8.54 -6.51
C LEU A 2 30.13 -9.55 -7.32
N TYR A 3 31.44 -9.28 -7.48
CA TYR A 3 32.41 -10.19 -8.11
C TYR A 3 32.42 -11.61 -7.49
N MET A 4 32.29 -11.72 -6.16
CA MET A 4 32.29 -13.02 -5.49
C MET A 4 31.02 -13.83 -5.81
N ILE A 5 29.87 -13.16 -5.95
CA ILE A 5 28.60 -13.79 -6.31
C ILE A 5 28.66 -14.34 -7.74
N PHE A 6 29.14 -13.55 -8.70
CA PHE A 6 29.25 -14.01 -10.09
C PHE A 6 30.31 -15.11 -10.25
N LYS A 7 31.44 -15.01 -9.54
CA LYS A 7 32.46 -16.06 -9.51
C LYS A 7 31.90 -17.37 -8.96
N GLU A 8 31.15 -17.32 -7.86
CA GLU A 8 30.49 -18.51 -7.30
C GLU A 8 29.45 -19.06 -8.26
N LEU A 9 28.57 -18.22 -8.83
CA LEU A 9 27.58 -18.63 -9.82
C LEU A 9 28.23 -19.32 -11.03
N HIS A 10 29.29 -18.75 -11.60
CA HIS A 10 30.02 -19.36 -12.71
C HIS A 10 30.59 -20.72 -12.33
N SER A 11 31.21 -20.84 -11.15
CA SER A 11 31.73 -22.12 -10.65
C SER A 11 30.62 -23.16 -10.49
N VAL A 12 29.48 -22.79 -9.87
CA VAL A 12 28.35 -23.71 -9.69
C VAL A 12 27.77 -24.14 -11.03
N MET A 13 27.68 -23.23 -12.01
CA MET A 13 27.18 -23.59 -13.34
C MET A 13 28.13 -24.54 -14.06
N ASP A 14 29.44 -24.28 -14.00
CA ASP A 14 30.45 -25.14 -14.63
C ASP A 14 30.49 -26.54 -14.02
N ASP A 15 30.48 -26.65 -12.69
CA ASP A 15 30.44 -27.93 -11.99
C ASP A 15 29.20 -28.76 -12.40
N ASN A 16 28.03 -28.13 -12.51
CA ASN A 16 26.80 -28.80 -12.92
C ASN A 16 26.80 -29.19 -14.40
N ILE A 17 27.29 -28.33 -15.29
CA ILE A 17 27.40 -28.63 -16.72
C ILE A 17 28.30 -29.84 -16.94
N VAL A 18 29.46 -29.89 -16.27
CA VAL A 18 30.38 -31.03 -16.35
C VAL A 18 29.71 -32.30 -15.80
N PHE A 19 29.09 -32.23 -14.63
CA PHE A 19 28.41 -33.36 -14.02
C PHE A 19 27.34 -33.97 -14.92
N TYR A 20 26.44 -33.16 -15.49
CA TYR A 20 25.35 -33.67 -16.34
C TYR A 20 25.82 -34.12 -17.73
N LYS A 21 26.92 -33.57 -18.26
CA LYS A 21 27.54 -34.07 -19.51
C LYS A 21 28.18 -35.44 -19.35
N GLN A 22 28.60 -35.81 -18.13
CA GLN A 22 29.19 -37.11 -17.84
C GLN A 22 28.15 -38.21 -17.58
N GLN A 23 26.87 -37.85 -17.45
CA GLN A 23 25.77 -38.82 -17.30
C GLN A 23 25.27 -39.34 -18.66
N ASN A 24 24.57 -40.48 -18.64
CA ASN A 24 23.90 -41.00 -19.83
C ASN A 24 22.97 -39.95 -20.45
N SER A 25 23.13 -39.73 -21.75
CA SER A 25 22.40 -38.72 -22.51
C SER A 25 20.91 -39.06 -22.58
N THR A 26 20.16 -38.58 -21.59
CA THR A 26 18.70 -38.57 -21.56
C THR A 26 18.18 -37.16 -21.85
N GLU A 27 16.94 -37.05 -22.30
CA GLU A 27 16.27 -35.75 -22.54
C GLU A 27 16.39 -34.80 -21.33
N THR A 28 16.24 -35.33 -20.11
CA THR A 28 16.38 -34.56 -18.87
C THR A 28 17.79 -34.02 -18.68
N THR A 29 18.83 -34.84 -18.90
CA THR A 29 20.23 -34.40 -18.76
C THR A 29 20.59 -33.31 -19.79
N GLN A 30 20.11 -33.42 -21.03
CA GLN A 30 20.31 -32.42 -22.07
C GLN A 30 19.61 -31.09 -21.73
N ARG A 31 18.36 -31.15 -21.22
CA ARG A 31 17.63 -29.97 -20.74
C ARG A 31 18.38 -29.27 -19.61
N CYS A 32 18.92 -30.03 -18.66
CA CYS A 32 19.72 -29.50 -17.56
C CYS A 32 20.97 -28.77 -18.08
N VAL A 33 21.76 -29.40 -18.96
CA VAL A 33 22.98 -28.79 -19.54
C VAL A 33 22.65 -27.49 -20.29
N LYS A 34 21.58 -27.49 -21.09
CA LYS A 34 21.13 -26.30 -21.82
C LYS A 34 20.75 -25.16 -20.87
N LEU A 35 20.01 -25.48 -19.82
CA LEU A 35 19.59 -24.52 -18.79
C LEU A 35 20.78 -23.91 -18.05
N PHE A 36 21.70 -24.73 -17.54
CA PHE A 36 22.88 -24.23 -16.83
C PHE A 36 23.77 -23.38 -17.73
N SER A 37 23.92 -23.76 -19.01
CA SER A 37 24.66 -22.97 -19.99
C SER A 37 24.00 -21.61 -20.22
N ARG A 38 22.67 -21.57 -20.31
CA ARG A 38 21.91 -20.32 -20.44
C ARG A 38 22.11 -19.40 -19.24
N VAL A 39 22.00 -19.93 -18.01
CA VAL A 39 22.27 -19.18 -16.77
C VAL A 39 23.67 -18.59 -16.78
N LYS A 40 24.67 -19.38 -17.21
CA LYS A 40 26.06 -18.95 -17.30
C LYS A 40 26.24 -17.79 -18.29
N ASP A 41 25.61 -17.87 -19.46
CA ASP A 41 25.71 -16.83 -20.49
C ASP A 41 25.03 -15.53 -20.05
N LEU A 42 23.88 -15.63 -19.37
CA LEU A 42 23.21 -14.48 -18.77
C LEU A 42 24.07 -13.82 -17.68
N ALA A 43 24.71 -14.62 -16.84
CA ALA A 43 25.62 -14.13 -15.82
C ALA A 43 26.80 -13.35 -16.44
N ARG A 44 27.38 -13.84 -17.54
CA ARG A 44 28.46 -13.16 -18.28
C ARG A 44 28.01 -11.82 -18.89
N LEU A 45 26.75 -11.72 -19.32
CA LEU A 45 26.19 -10.47 -19.83
C LEU A 45 25.91 -9.48 -18.69
N LEU A 46 25.40 -9.98 -17.57
CA LEU A 46 24.93 -9.16 -16.45
C LEU A 46 26.07 -8.60 -15.59
N GLU A 47 27.13 -9.37 -15.36
CA GLU A 47 28.28 -8.97 -14.55
C GLU A 47 28.90 -7.62 -14.99
N PRO A 48 29.27 -7.40 -16.26
CA PRO A 48 29.85 -6.12 -16.70
C PRO A 48 28.83 -4.98 -16.63
N MET A 49 27.54 -5.24 -16.90
CA MET A 49 26.49 -4.22 -16.78
C MET A 49 26.33 -3.75 -15.34
N LEU A 50 26.26 -4.68 -14.39
CA LEU A 50 26.15 -4.34 -12.97
C LEU A 50 27.42 -3.67 -12.44
N LYS A 51 28.60 -4.05 -12.93
CA LYS A 51 29.86 -3.37 -12.59
C LYS A 51 29.82 -1.90 -13.04
N SER A 52 29.54 -1.65 -14.31
CA SER A 52 29.42 -0.29 -14.84
C SER A 52 28.32 0.52 -14.13
N PHE A 53 27.17 -0.10 -13.88
CA PHE A 53 26.09 0.51 -13.11
C PHE A 53 26.55 0.86 -11.69
N SER A 54 27.35 0.01 -11.05
CA SER A 54 27.87 0.22 -9.70
C SER A 54 28.85 1.36 -9.55
N GLU A 55 29.55 1.69 -10.63
CA GLU A 55 30.47 2.82 -10.69
C GLU A 55 29.72 4.17 -10.76
N PHE A 56 28.42 4.19 -11.05
CA PHE A 56 27.70 5.43 -11.32
C PHE A 56 26.40 5.65 -10.52
N TYR A 57 25.70 4.60 -10.09
CA TYR A 57 24.38 4.76 -9.45
C TYR A 57 24.42 5.67 -8.21
N HIS A 58 25.57 5.75 -7.53
CA HIS A 58 25.72 6.46 -6.26
C HIS A 58 25.61 7.99 -6.42
N VAL A 59 25.82 8.49 -7.63
CA VAL A 59 25.62 9.91 -7.99
C VAL A 59 24.14 10.30 -7.91
N PHE A 60 23.24 9.32 -7.87
CA PHE A 60 21.79 9.51 -7.78
C PHE A 60 21.26 9.02 -6.42
N ASP A 61 22.13 8.69 -5.48
CA ASP A 61 21.68 8.44 -4.12
C ASP A 61 21.34 9.78 -3.46
N PHE A 62 20.29 9.80 -2.64
CA PHE A 62 19.92 11.00 -1.91
C PHE A 62 21.04 11.44 -0.95
N ASP A 63 21.74 10.44 -0.39
CA ASP A 63 22.83 10.57 0.56
C ASP A 63 23.67 9.26 0.58
N VAL A 64 24.93 9.31 1.02
CA VAL A 64 25.83 8.14 0.99
C VAL A 64 25.47 7.10 2.05
N ASP A 65 24.94 7.54 3.19
CA ASP A 65 24.75 6.72 4.39
C ASP A 65 23.36 6.06 4.45
N THR A 66 22.39 6.55 3.68
CA THR A 66 21.03 6.02 3.67
C THR A 66 20.96 4.64 3.00
N PRO A 67 20.63 3.56 3.71
CA PRO A 67 20.60 2.23 3.11
C PRO A 67 19.46 2.10 2.10
N GLY A 68 19.78 1.72 0.86
CA GLY A 68 18.76 1.40 -0.14
C GLY A 68 18.00 2.62 -0.65
N ASN A 69 18.65 3.77 -0.67
CA ASN A 69 18.16 4.93 -1.41
C ASN A 69 18.53 4.82 -2.90
N GLY A 70 17.80 5.57 -3.73
CA GLY A 70 18.12 5.70 -5.15
C GLY A 70 18.23 4.37 -5.90
N TYR A 71 19.11 4.36 -6.90
CA TYR A 71 19.34 3.22 -7.78
C TYR A 71 20.23 2.13 -7.14
N ARG A 72 20.89 2.43 -6.01
CA ARG A 72 21.67 1.47 -5.21
C ARG A 72 20.87 0.23 -4.85
N SER A 73 19.57 0.39 -4.57
CA SER A 73 18.66 -0.71 -4.23
C SER A 73 18.52 -1.78 -5.32
N LEU A 74 18.68 -1.42 -6.60
CA LEU A 74 18.65 -2.42 -7.68
C LEU A 74 19.84 -3.37 -7.61
N THR A 75 21.01 -2.88 -7.21
CA THR A 75 22.16 -3.77 -6.99
C THR A 75 21.95 -4.66 -5.78
N LYS A 76 21.25 -4.19 -4.73
CA LYS A 76 20.90 -4.97 -3.53
C LYS A 76 20.02 -6.19 -3.85
N VAL A 77 19.11 -6.10 -4.83
CA VAL A 77 18.26 -7.22 -5.26
C VAL A 77 19.11 -8.42 -5.72
N VAL A 78 20.23 -8.17 -6.40
CA VAL A 78 21.18 -9.22 -6.85
C VAL A 78 21.82 -9.97 -5.67
N TYR A 79 21.93 -9.34 -4.51
CA TYR A 79 22.49 -9.99 -3.32
C TYR A 79 21.51 -10.94 -2.63
N PHE A 80 20.20 -10.70 -2.77
CA PHE A 80 19.18 -11.58 -2.19
C PHE A 80 19.04 -12.90 -2.95
N THR A 81 19.48 -12.96 -4.20
CA THR A 81 19.65 -14.23 -4.93
C THR A 81 20.91 -14.94 -4.47
N ARG A 82 20.91 -15.45 -3.23
CA ARG A 82 21.97 -16.35 -2.74
C ARG A 82 21.89 -17.67 -3.53
N PHE A 83 22.74 -17.81 -4.54
CA PHE A 83 22.89 -19.05 -5.28
C PHE A 83 23.50 -20.12 -4.37
N ARG A 84 22.70 -21.09 -3.94
CA ARG A 84 23.22 -22.24 -3.20
C ARG A 84 23.76 -23.26 -4.20
N LYS A 85 24.83 -23.99 -3.85
CA LYS A 85 25.26 -25.20 -4.56
C LYS A 85 24.13 -26.23 -4.52
N GLU A 86 23.27 -26.24 -5.53
CA GLU A 86 22.11 -27.14 -5.57
C GLU A 86 21.92 -27.66 -7.00
N ARG A 87 21.72 -28.98 -7.14
CA ARG A 87 21.73 -29.68 -8.44
C ARG A 87 20.34 -29.85 -9.06
N LYS A 88 19.28 -29.26 -8.49
CA LYS A 88 17.90 -29.45 -8.97
C LYS A 88 17.56 -28.48 -10.10
N ALA A 89 17.29 -29.01 -11.29
CA ALA A 89 16.94 -28.25 -12.50
C ALA A 89 15.77 -27.26 -12.30
N MET A 90 14.73 -27.65 -11.55
CA MET A 90 13.57 -26.79 -11.24
C MET A 90 13.93 -25.44 -10.62
N LYS A 91 14.96 -25.38 -9.77
CA LYS A 91 15.38 -24.13 -9.12
C LYS A 91 16.24 -23.26 -10.05
N MET A 92 16.81 -23.86 -11.10
CA MET A 92 17.71 -23.19 -12.04
C MET A 92 16.96 -22.49 -13.17
N GLU A 93 15.78 -22.97 -13.56
CA GLU A 93 14.83 -22.23 -14.43
C GLU A 93 14.41 -20.90 -13.80
N VAL A 94 14.26 -20.89 -12.47
CA VAL A 94 13.96 -19.68 -11.68
C VAL A 94 15.13 -18.72 -11.70
N TYR A 95 16.34 -19.20 -11.42
CA TYR A 95 17.55 -18.36 -11.49
C TYR A 95 17.78 -17.80 -12.89
N CYS A 96 17.57 -18.61 -13.93
CA CYS A 96 17.64 -18.16 -15.31
C CYS A 96 16.69 -16.99 -15.56
N SER A 97 15.41 -17.17 -15.23
CA SER A 97 14.39 -16.16 -15.48
C SER A 97 14.58 -14.89 -14.63
N ALA A 98 15.00 -15.05 -13.36
CA ALA A 98 15.35 -13.93 -12.49
C ALA A 98 16.54 -13.12 -13.03
N LEU A 99 17.58 -13.79 -13.54
CA LEU A 99 18.74 -13.13 -14.16
C LEU A 99 18.38 -12.42 -15.47
N GLU A 100 17.50 -13.02 -16.30
CA GLU A 100 16.98 -12.35 -17.51
C GLU A 100 16.27 -11.05 -17.15
N GLN A 101 15.37 -11.08 -16.17
CA GLN A 101 14.62 -9.88 -15.78
C GLN A 101 15.48 -8.83 -15.07
N LEU A 102 16.41 -9.27 -14.23
CA LEU A 102 17.39 -8.36 -13.64
C LEU A 102 18.23 -7.67 -14.72
N SER A 103 18.59 -8.37 -15.80
CA SER A 103 19.29 -7.76 -16.93
C SER A 103 18.46 -6.69 -17.65
N VAL A 104 17.16 -6.93 -17.84
CA VAL A 104 16.24 -5.93 -18.42
C VAL A 104 16.13 -4.72 -17.50
N MET A 105 16.01 -4.93 -16.19
CA MET A 105 15.88 -3.85 -15.22
C MET A 105 17.15 -3.02 -15.05
N VAL A 106 18.32 -3.64 -15.05
CA VAL A 106 19.60 -2.93 -15.02
C VAL A 106 19.79 -2.13 -16.30
N SER A 107 19.44 -2.70 -17.46
CA SER A 107 19.47 -2.00 -18.75
C SER A 107 18.51 -0.81 -18.77
N PHE A 108 17.32 -0.98 -18.21
CA PHE A 108 16.33 0.10 -18.10
C PHE A 108 16.79 1.19 -17.12
N ALA A 109 17.30 0.81 -15.95
CA ALA A 109 17.86 1.75 -14.99
C ALA A 109 19.05 2.53 -15.58
N TRP A 110 19.91 1.86 -16.35
CA TRP A 110 21.02 2.52 -17.05
C TRP A 110 20.52 3.54 -18.08
N ARG A 111 19.47 3.21 -18.86
CA ARG A 111 18.79 4.16 -19.74
C ARG A 111 18.27 5.38 -18.98
N LEU A 112 17.60 5.18 -17.84
CA LEU A 112 17.10 6.27 -17.00
C LEU A 112 18.22 7.15 -16.44
N LEU A 113 19.33 6.54 -15.99
CA LEU A 113 20.47 7.28 -15.44
C LEU A 113 21.15 8.15 -16.50
N ASN A 114 21.28 7.66 -17.74
CA ASN A 114 21.85 8.44 -18.83
C ASN A 114 20.91 9.54 -19.33
N ALA A 115 19.60 9.34 -19.20
CA ALA A 115 18.60 10.35 -19.54
C ALA A 115 18.50 11.46 -18.48
N ASN A 116 18.98 11.24 -17.25
CA ASN A 116 18.87 12.19 -16.15
C ASN A 116 20.14 13.04 -15.96
N PRO A 117 20.00 14.33 -15.59
CA PRO A 117 21.10 15.11 -15.04
C PRO A 117 21.66 14.46 -13.77
N LYS A 118 22.98 14.50 -13.59
CA LYS A 118 23.65 13.99 -12.38
C LYS A 118 23.07 14.65 -11.13
N GLY A 119 22.81 13.85 -10.09
CA GLY A 119 22.22 14.32 -8.83
C GLY A 119 20.71 14.55 -8.86
N GLN A 120 20.03 14.29 -10.00
CA GLN A 120 18.58 14.40 -10.10
C GLN A 120 17.94 13.01 -10.22
N LEU A 121 17.30 12.57 -9.14
CA LEU A 121 16.47 11.35 -9.13
C LEU A 121 15.11 11.55 -9.81
N PHE A 122 14.61 12.79 -9.81
CA PHE A 122 13.29 13.14 -10.31
C PHE A 122 13.42 13.85 -11.66
N PHE A 123 12.82 13.26 -12.68
CA PHE A 123 12.71 13.86 -14.01
C PHE A 123 11.86 15.12 -13.92
N LYS A 124 12.42 16.29 -14.26
CA LYS A 124 11.71 17.56 -14.12
C LYS A 124 10.58 17.74 -15.12
N ASP A 125 10.64 17.15 -16.32
CA ASP A 125 9.50 17.07 -17.24
C ASP A 125 9.85 16.17 -18.42
N ASP A 126 9.39 14.92 -18.40
CA ASP A 126 9.33 14.12 -19.63
C ASP A 126 8.19 13.10 -19.57
N GLN A 127 7.03 13.49 -20.11
CA GLN A 127 5.90 12.59 -20.27
C GLN A 127 6.26 11.39 -21.16
N ALA A 128 7.17 11.54 -22.13
CA ALA A 128 7.55 10.47 -23.03
C ALA A 128 8.34 9.38 -22.29
N LEU A 129 9.26 9.74 -21.38
CA LEU A 129 9.97 8.76 -20.54
C LEU A 129 9.05 8.05 -19.56
N SER A 130 8.08 8.76 -18.97
CA SER A 130 7.05 8.14 -18.13
C SER A 130 6.19 7.14 -18.91
N VAL A 131 5.77 7.48 -20.13
CA VAL A 131 5.02 6.58 -21.01
C VAL A 131 5.85 5.38 -21.41
N ALA A 132 7.11 5.58 -21.85
CA ALA A 132 8.02 4.51 -22.21
C ALA A 132 8.31 3.56 -21.03
N PHE A 133 8.45 4.10 -19.81
CA PHE A 133 8.59 3.29 -18.60
C PHE A 133 7.38 2.40 -18.34
N VAL A 134 6.19 2.99 -18.39
CA VAL A 134 4.95 2.25 -18.13
C VAL A 134 4.75 1.19 -19.20
N ASP A 135 5.01 1.51 -20.47
CA ASP A 135 4.93 0.57 -21.58
C ASP A 135 5.90 -0.61 -21.38
N GLU A 136 7.17 -0.34 -21.07
CA GLU A 136 8.17 -1.37 -20.77
C GLU A 136 7.74 -2.23 -19.57
N TYR A 137 7.22 -1.61 -18.51
CA TYR A 137 6.73 -2.30 -17.31
C TYR A 137 5.61 -3.29 -17.66
N PHE A 138 4.66 -2.90 -18.51
CA PHE A 138 3.53 -3.78 -18.86
C PHE A 138 3.95 -4.94 -19.77
N HIS A 139 4.96 -4.74 -20.63
CA HIS A 139 5.50 -5.77 -21.52
C HIS A 139 6.54 -6.69 -20.85
N MET A 140 7.08 -6.32 -19.70
CA MET A 140 8.02 -7.14 -18.94
C MET A 140 7.36 -8.45 -18.46
N LYS A 141 8.02 -9.60 -18.71
CA LYS A 141 7.59 -10.92 -18.21
C LYS A 141 7.83 -11.02 -16.71
N ARG A 142 6.78 -11.21 -15.92
CA ARG A 142 6.83 -11.14 -14.44
C ARG A 142 6.62 -12.47 -13.72
N ALA A 143 6.20 -13.53 -14.43
CA ALA A 143 5.95 -14.86 -13.89
C ALA A 143 7.11 -15.42 -13.03
N CYS A 144 8.35 -15.08 -13.38
CA CYS A 144 9.53 -15.52 -12.64
C CYS A 144 9.66 -14.93 -11.22
N PHE A 145 9.04 -13.78 -10.94
CA PHE A 145 9.00 -13.18 -9.61
C PHE A 145 7.93 -13.82 -8.73
N TYR A 146 6.83 -14.23 -9.35
CA TYR A 146 5.65 -14.75 -8.67
C TYR A 146 5.69 -16.27 -8.45
N GLY A 147 6.46 -17.01 -9.26
CA GLY A 147 6.40 -18.46 -9.27
C GLY A 147 7.13 -19.18 -8.13
N ARG A 148 8.47 -19.07 -8.07
CA ARG A 148 9.31 -19.99 -7.26
C ARG A 148 10.30 -19.31 -6.32
N SER A 149 10.28 -17.98 -6.25
CA SER A 149 11.13 -17.19 -5.34
C SER A 149 10.59 -17.13 -3.90
N LEU A 150 9.46 -17.80 -3.63
CA LEU A 150 8.72 -17.74 -2.37
C LEU A 150 9.01 -18.94 -1.46
N PRO A 151 9.14 -18.74 -0.13
CA PRO A 151 8.85 -19.76 0.86
C PRO A 151 7.36 -20.16 0.76
N TYR A 152 7.07 -21.44 0.97
CA TYR A 152 5.72 -22.06 0.90
C TYR A 152 4.62 -21.31 1.71
N CYS A 153 5.00 -20.48 2.69
CA CYS A 153 4.08 -19.73 3.55
C CYS A 153 3.42 -18.51 2.87
N ASP A 154 4.09 -17.82 1.95
CA ASP A 154 3.53 -16.61 1.31
C ASP A 154 2.48 -16.96 0.23
N LEU A 155 2.62 -18.15 -0.37
CA LEU A 155 1.61 -18.74 -1.27
C LEU A 155 0.31 -19.09 -0.54
N CYS A 156 0.33 -19.37 0.78
CA CYS A 156 -0.89 -19.61 1.56
C CYS A 156 -1.76 -18.35 1.68
N PHE A 157 -1.16 -17.15 1.78
CA PHE A 157 -1.90 -15.89 1.82
C PHE A 157 -2.61 -15.58 0.49
N ILE A 158 -1.97 -15.91 -0.64
CA ILE A 158 -2.57 -15.78 -1.98
C ILE A 158 -3.55 -16.95 -2.26
N GLY A 159 -3.30 -18.11 -1.65
CA GLY A 159 -4.12 -19.34 -1.61
C GLY A 159 -5.56 -19.13 -1.22
N VAL A 160 -5.77 -18.41 -0.12
CA VAL A 160 -7.11 -18.12 0.41
C VAL A 160 -7.83 -17.07 -0.45
N ALA A 161 -7.07 -16.32 -1.25
CA ALA A 161 -7.57 -15.16 -1.96
C ALA A 161 -8.20 -15.43 -3.33
N ALA A 162 -7.83 -16.55 -3.96
CA ALA A 162 -8.50 -17.06 -5.14
C ALA A 162 -9.55 -18.08 -4.70
N GLY A 163 -10.71 -17.58 -4.23
CA GLY A 163 -11.87 -18.42 -3.91
C GLY A 163 -12.04 -19.51 -4.99
N SER A 164 -11.87 -20.76 -4.57
CA SER A 164 -12.00 -21.99 -5.37
C SER A 164 -10.84 -22.40 -6.32
N LEU A 165 -9.77 -21.61 -6.49
CA LEU A 165 -8.78 -21.88 -7.57
C LEU A 165 -7.46 -22.55 -7.11
N LEU A 166 -7.05 -22.35 -5.86
CA LEU A 166 -5.86 -22.99 -5.27
C LEU A 166 -6.16 -24.31 -4.55
N SER A 167 -7.41 -24.76 -4.55
CA SER A 167 -7.80 -26.11 -4.12
C SER A 167 -7.48 -27.19 -5.16
N SER A 168 -7.10 -26.83 -6.39
CA SER A 168 -6.59 -27.81 -7.34
C SER A 168 -5.11 -28.05 -7.07
N GLY A 169 -4.77 -29.26 -6.61
CA GLY A 169 -3.39 -29.66 -6.30
C GLY A 169 -2.39 -29.48 -7.46
N LYS A 170 -2.87 -29.15 -8.67
CA LYS A 170 -2.08 -28.84 -9.86
C LYS A 170 -1.22 -27.58 -9.71
N TYR A 171 -1.72 -26.50 -9.09
CA TYR A 171 -0.96 -25.24 -8.93
C TYR A 171 -0.01 -25.25 -7.72
N ALA A 172 -0.29 -26.09 -6.72
CA ALA A 172 0.64 -26.34 -5.62
C ALA A 172 1.87 -27.15 -6.06
N MET A 173 1.75 -27.93 -7.13
CA MET A 173 2.80 -28.81 -7.66
C MET A 173 3.65 -28.16 -8.77
N ASP A 174 3.12 -27.15 -9.47
CA ASP A 174 3.86 -26.41 -10.48
C ASP A 174 3.84 -24.88 -10.22
N PRO A 175 4.89 -24.36 -9.57
CA PRO A 175 4.93 -22.94 -9.27
C PRO A 175 5.25 -22.05 -10.49
N GLU A 176 5.66 -22.58 -11.64
CA GLU A 176 5.77 -21.76 -12.88
C GLU A 176 4.39 -21.44 -13.43
N LEU A 177 3.51 -22.46 -13.49
CA LEU A 177 2.09 -22.30 -13.81
C LEU A 177 1.39 -21.32 -12.86
N CYS A 178 1.77 -21.31 -11.57
CA CYS A 178 1.27 -20.36 -10.60
C CYS A 178 1.73 -18.92 -10.89
N GLY A 179 3.02 -18.73 -11.21
CA GLY A 179 3.55 -17.41 -11.57
C GLY A 179 2.97 -16.85 -12.87
N GLU A 180 2.77 -17.69 -13.89
CA GLU A 180 2.11 -17.32 -15.14
C GLU A 180 0.65 -16.94 -14.91
N LYS A 181 -0.08 -17.72 -14.09
CA LYS A 181 -1.46 -17.40 -13.74
C LYS A 181 -1.56 -16.12 -12.93
N PHE A 182 -0.62 -15.85 -12.02
CA PHE A 182 -0.56 -14.59 -11.30
C PHE A 182 -0.26 -13.40 -12.23
N GLU A 183 0.64 -13.57 -13.20
CA GLU A 183 0.91 -12.55 -14.22
C GLU A 183 -0.32 -12.27 -15.09
N GLU A 184 -1.04 -13.31 -15.53
CA GLU A 184 -2.31 -13.18 -16.26
C GLU A 184 -3.36 -12.44 -15.43
N ILE A 185 -3.57 -12.86 -14.18
CA ILE A 185 -4.51 -12.21 -13.24
C ILE A 185 -4.11 -10.76 -13.00
N THR A 186 -2.84 -10.43 -12.77
CA THR A 186 -2.41 -9.04 -12.49
C THR A 186 -2.43 -8.12 -13.70
N LYS A 187 -2.32 -8.66 -14.93
CA LYS A 187 -2.54 -7.91 -16.17
C LYS A 187 -4.02 -7.60 -16.37
N ASP A 188 -4.90 -8.59 -16.18
CA ASP A 188 -6.34 -8.46 -16.50
C ASP A 188 -7.25 -8.19 -15.29
N ILE A 189 -6.67 -7.99 -14.10
CA ILE A 189 -7.40 -7.77 -12.85
C ILE A 189 -8.42 -6.64 -13.00
N ASN A 190 -9.70 -6.91 -12.76
CA ASN A 190 -10.72 -5.86 -12.62
C ASN A 190 -10.66 -5.31 -11.19
N VAL A 191 -11.02 -4.04 -10.99
CA VAL A 191 -11.15 -3.42 -9.66
C VAL A 191 -12.07 -4.24 -8.75
N GLN A 192 -13.14 -4.85 -9.28
CA GLN A 192 -14.02 -5.73 -8.50
C GLN A 192 -13.31 -7.01 -8.00
N LEU A 193 -12.40 -7.56 -8.81
CA LEU A 193 -11.60 -8.72 -8.40
C LEU A 193 -10.54 -8.33 -7.35
N LEU A 194 -10.00 -7.11 -7.43
CA LEU A 194 -9.11 -6.54 -6.40
C LEU A 194 -9.82 -6.29 -5.08
N LYS A 195 -11.05 -5.74 -5.12
CA LYS A 195 -11.88 -5.59 -3.93
C LYS A 195 -12.13 -6.95 -3.28
N GLY A 196 -12.46 -7.95 -4.09
CA GLY A 196 -12.53 -9.34 -3.66
C GLY A 196 -11.26 -9.75 -2.93
N PHE A 197 -10.10 -9.65 -3.61
CA PHE A 197 -8.76 -10.02 -3.12
C PHE A 197 -8.38 -9.36 -1.78
N TRP A 198 -8.56 -8.04 -1.66
CA TRP A 198 -8.20 -7.32 -0.44
C TRP A 198 -9.20 -7.53 0.69
N ASN A 199 -10.48 -7.74 0.38
CA ASN A 199 -11.48 -8.03 1.40
C ASN A 199 -11.47 -9.50 1.88
N ILE A 200 -10.56 -10.37 1.39
CA ILE A 200 -10.40 -11.72 1.95
C ILE A 200 -10.05 -11.69 3.43
N THR A 201 -9.29 -10.69 3.88
CA THR A 201 -9.04 -10.48 5.32
C THR A 201 -10.33 -10.23 6.12
N GLU A 202 -11.41 -9.82 5.46
CA GLU A 202 -12.74 -9.61 6.06
C GLU A 202 -13.69 -10.82 5.91
N THR A 203 -13.27 -11.89 5.22
CA THR A 203 -14.06 -13.14 5.15
C THR A 203 -14.26 -13.74 6.53
N GLU A 204 -15.42 -14.35 6.77
CA GLU A 204 -15.81 -14.83 8.10
C GLU A 204 -14.78 -15.78 8.72
N ALA A 205 -14.12 -16.62 7.91
CA ALA A 205 -13.10 -17.56 8.36
C ALA A 205 -11.82 -16.86 8.88
N LEU A 206 -11.26 -15.90 8.12
CA LEU A 206 -10.07 -15.17 8.55
C LEU A 206 -10.38 -14.13 9.64
N ALA A 207 -11.56 -13.52 9.58
CA ALA A 207 -12.05 -12.64 10.63
C ALA A 207 -12.23 -13.40 11.96
N ALA A 208 -12.64 -14.67 11.92
CA ALA A 208 -12.73 -15.51 13.12
C ALA A 208 -11.35 -15.80 13.72
N ILE A 209 -10.34 -16.11 12.89
CA ILE A 209 -8.96 -16.33 13.35
C ILE A 209 -8.37 -15.03 13.93
N ALA A 210 -8.58 -13.89 13.25
CA ALA A 210 -8.15 -12.59 13.74
C ALA A 210 -8.82 -12.25 15.10
N LYS A 211 -10.11 -12.55 15.27
CA LYS A 211 -10.85 -12.35 16.53
C LYS A 211 -10.28 -13.16 17.70
N ILE A 212 -9.88 -14.42 17.47
CA ILE A 212 -9.29 -15.29 18.52
C ILE A 212 -7.99 -14.69 19.07
N SER A 213 -7.18 -14.06 18.22
CA SER A 213 -5.94 -13.38 18.63
C SER A 213 -6.13 -11.92 19.07
N SER A 214 -7.33 -11.36 18.93
CA SER A 214 -7.55 -9.92 19.10
C SER A 214 -7.60 -9.50 20.57
N VAL A 215 -6.96 -8.37 20.87
CA VAL A 215 -6.95 -7.78 22.21
C VAL A 215 -8.37 -7.36 22.62
N PRO A 216 -8.86 -7.76 23.82
CA PRO A 216 -10.15 -7.32 24.30
C PRO A 216 -10.13 -5.82 24.62
N VAL A 217 -11.22 -5.13 24.25
CA VAL A 217 -11.42 -3.69 24.48
C VAL A 217 -12.82 -3.46 25.04
N HIS A 218 -12.97 -2.45 25.89
CA HIS A 218 -14.27 -2.12 26.50
C HIS A 218 -15.19 -1.35 25.55
N VAL A 219 -14.62 -0.59 24.62
CA VAL A 219 -15.37 0.17 23.61
C VAL A 219 -14.92 -0.25 22.22
N ASN A 220 -15.88 -0.68 21.41
CA ASN A 220 -15.75 -0.97 19.98
C ASN A 220 -17.11 -0.72 19.33
N LYS A 221 -17.43 0.56 19.12
CA LYS A 221 -18.76 1.03 18.70
C LYS A 221 -18.71 1.50 17.25
N GLU A 222 -19.60 0.97 16.41
CA GLU A 222 -19.81 1.47 15.04
C GLU A 222 -20.80 2.65 15.09
N ILE A 223 -20.28 3.85 14.84
CA ILE A 223 -21.00 5.12 14.81
C ILE A 223 -21.46 5.40 13.37
N SER A 224 -22.71 5.79 13.20
CA SER A 224 -23.26 6.15 11.89
C SER A 224 -24.31 7.23 12.00
N PHE A 225 -24.15 8.33 11.27
CA PHE A 225 -25.11 9.42 11.26
C PHE A 225 -25.11 10.19 9.95
N LEU A 226 -26.22 10.87 9.65
CA LEU A 226 -26.30 11.76 8.49
C LEU A 226 -25.54 13.06 8.78
N PRO A 227 -24.60 13.47 7.92
CA PRO A 227 -23.81 14.67 8.15
C PRO A 227 -24.68 15.93 8.09
N GLU A 228 -24.39 16.91 8.93
CA GLU A 228 -25.02 18.22 9.01
C GLU A 228 -23.95 19.29 9.07
N SER A 229 -24.21 20.47 8.50
CA SER A 229 -23.28 21.58 8.60
C SER A 229 -23.15 22.03 10.05
N PHE A 230 -21.93 22.25 10.50
CA PHE A 230 -21.63 22.85 11.80
C PHE A 230 -20.46 23.81 11.71
N THR A 231 -20.28 24.64 12.72
CA THR A 231 -19.20 25.61 12.77
C THR A 231 -18.06 25.14 13.68
N LEU A 232 -16.83 25.50 13.31
CA LEU A 232 -15.63 25.36 14.14
C LEU A 232 -14.89 26.69 14.21
N PRO A 233 -14.29 27.04 15.35
CA PRO A 233 -13.51 28.27 15.47
C PRO A 233 -12.24 28.19 14.61
N LEU A 234 -11.86 29.32 14.01
CA LEU A 234 -10.59 29.45 13.31
C LEU A 234 -9.42 29.58 14.31
N THR A 235 -8.26 29.07 13.92
CA THR A 235 -7.03 29.15 14.72
C THR A 235 -6.47 30.56 14.86
N SER A 236 -6.66 31.42 13.85
CA SER A 236 -6.16 32.79 13.86
C SER A 236 -6.92 33.74 14.78
N THR A 237 -8.22 33.50 15.00
CA THR A 237 -9.10 34.41 15.75
C THR A 237 -10.27 33.67 16.38
N THR A 238 -10.55 33.93 17.66
CA THR A 238 -11.67 33.31 18.40
C THR A 238 -13.06 33.78 17.97
N SER A 239 -13.16 34.87 17.21
CA SER A 239 -14.43 35.45 16.73
C SER A 239 -14.85 34.96 15.34
N GLN A 240 -13.98 34.27 14.62
CA GLN A 240 -14.28 33.77 13.27
C GLN A 240 -14.47 32.25 13.28
N TYR A 241 -15.43 31.80 12.48
CA TYR A 241 -15.81 30.39 12.41
C TYR A 241 -15.85 29.93 10.95
N LEU A 242 -15.39 28.70 10.72
CA LEU A 242 -15.61 28.00 9.47
C LEU A 242 -16.88 27.16 9.57
N THR A 243 -17.78 27.30 8.61
CA THR A 243 -18.85 26.32 8.37
C THR A 243 -18.26 25.11 7.67
N VAL A 244 -18.22 23.97 8.36
CA VAL A 244 -17.74 22.69 7.83
C VAL A 244 -18.76 22.18 6.80
N PRO A 245 -18.36 22.00 5.53
CA PRO A 245 -19.29 21.58 4.49
C PRO A 245 -19.64 20.10 4.63
N VAL A 246 -20.90 19.77 4.35
CA VAL A 246 -21.36 18.39 4.25
C VAL A 246 -20.73 17.72 3.01
N PRO A 247 -20.22 16.48 3.11
CA PRO A 247 -19.78 15.71 1.95
C PRO A 247 -20.97 15.38 1.04
N LEU A 248 -20.94 15.84 -0.20
CA LEU A 248 -22.06 15.74 -1.15
C LEU A 248 -21.66 15.14 -2.49
N THR A 249 -20.37 15.11 -2.83
CA THR A 249 -19.93 14.78 -4.18
C THR A 249 -20.27 13.30 -4.53
N TYR A 250 -20.71 13.06 -5.77
CA TYR A 250 -21.19 11.77 -6.34
C TYR A 250 -22.48 11.17 -5.77
N SER A 251 -22.57 10.99 -4.45
CA SER A 251 -23.66 10.23 -3.80
C SER A 251 -24.62 11.09 -2.97
N GLY A 252 -24.52 12.42 -3.04
CA GLY A 252 -25.32 13.31 -2.20
C GLY A 252 -25.03 13.13 -0.71
N ARG A 253 -26.01 13.50 0.13
CA ARG A 253 -25.92 13.35 1.59
C ARG A 253 -26.05 11.86 1.95
N ALA A 254 -24.95 11.25 2.38
CA ALA A 254 -24.92 9.86 2.84
C ALA A 254 -24.35 9.79 4.27
N PRO A 255 -24.66 8.72 5.05
CA PRO A 255 -24.18 8.60 6.42
C PRO A 255 -22.65 8.56 6.51
N ILE A 256 -22.08 9.29 7.47
CA ILE A 256 -20.68 9.16 7.88
C ILE A 256 -20.57 7.96 8.80
N GLN A 257 -19.68 7.03 8.46
CA GLN A 257 -19.46 5.80 9.20
C GLN A 257 -18.09 5.83 9.87
N MET A 258 -18.04 5.49 11.15
CA MET A 258 -16.81 5.47 11.94
C MET A 258 -16.87 4.37 12.98
N ARG A 259 -15.72 3.96 13.49
CA ARG A 259 -15.58 3.01 14.60
C ARG A 259 -14.79 3.65 15.72
N LEU A 260 -15.39 3.74 16.90
CA LEU A 260 -14.73 4.18 18.11
C LEU A 260 -14.21 2.97 18.90
N ILE A 261 -12.91 2.94 19.14
CA ILE A 261 -12.21 1.88 19.87
C ILE A 261 -11.55 2.49 21.10
N SER A 262 -11.75 1.90 22.27
CA SER A 262 -11.02 2.27 23.49
C SER A 262 -10.81 1.06 24.39
N HIS A 263 -9.58 0.88 24.88
CA HIS A 263 -9.27 -0.27 25.72
C HIS A 263 -10.02 -0.23 27.04
N LYS A 264 -10.13 0.94 27.68
CA LYS A 264 -11.00 1.22 28.84
C LYS A 264 -12.19 2.07 28.40
N LEU A 265 -13.27 2.05 29.19
CA LEU A 265 -14.37 3.00 29.04
C LEU A 265 -13.93 4.37 29.57
N LEU A 266 -13.96 5.40 28.71
CA LEU A 266 -13.60 6.77 29.07
C LEU A 266 -14.84 7.63 29.32
N GLU A 267 -14.75 8.57 30.25
CA GLU A 267 -15.79 9.58 30.52
C GLU A 267 -16.36 10.21 29.25
N GLY A 268 -17.68 10.10 29.08
CA GLY A 268 -18.43 10.58 27.91
C GLY A 268 -18.75 9.50 26.87
N GLN A 269 -18.07 8.35 26.89
CA GLN A 269 -18.35 7.23 25.98
C GLN A 269 -19.54 6.36 26.42
N GLU A 270 -20.01 6.55 27.64
CA GLU A 270 -21.25 6.01 28.20
C GLU A 270 -22.49 6.87 27.90
N SER A 271 -22.29 8.03 27.27
CA SER A 271 -23.33 9.01 26.99
C SER A 271 -24.45 8.47 26.11
N GLN A 272 -25.67 8.97 26.34
CA GLN A 272 -26.83 8.59 25.54
C GLN A 272 -26.70 9.16 24.11
N GLU A 273 -26.10 10.33 23.97
CA GLU A 273 -25.78 10.94 22.68
C GLU A 273 -24.95 9.98 21.82
N LEU A 274 -23.88 9.41 22.36
CA LEU A 274 -23.07 8.44 21.63
C LEU A 274 -23.88 7.18 21.29
N ASN A 275 -24.62 6.63 22.26
CA ASN A 275 -25.40 5.40 22.07
C ASN A 275 -26.47 5.54 20.98
N ASN A 276 -27.06 6.74 20.82
CA ASN A 276 -28.03 7.03 19.76
C ASN A 276 -27.40 6.99 18.35
N LEU A 277 -26.08 7.16 18.24
CA LEU A 277 -25.36 7.09 16.95
C LEU A 277 -24.82 5.68 16.66
N VAL A 278 -24.87 4.75 17.61
CA VAL A 278 -24.35 3.39 17.42
C VAL A 278 -25.32 2.55 16.62
N LYS A 279 -24.82 1.84 15.59
CA LYS A 279 -25.58 0.80 14.90
C LYS A 279 -25.81 -0.37 15.88
N SER A 280 -26.98 -0.39 16.51
CA SER A 280 -27.53 -1.42 17.42
C SER A 280 -26.54 -2.51 17.89
N SER A 281 -25.83 -2.29 18.99
CA SER A 281 -25.17 -3.36 19.72
C SER A 281 -26.07 -3.82 20.86
N GLY A 282 -26.53 -5.08 20.82
CA GLY A 282 -27.36 -5.71 21.85
C GLY A 282 -26.61 -5.94 23.16
N THR A 283 -26.23 -4.87 23.84
CA THR A 283 -25.63 -4.93 25.18
C THR A 283 -26.75 -5.07 26.21
N SER A 284 -26.75 -6.18 26.95
CA SER A 284 -27.65 -6.40 28.08
C SER A 284 -27.48 -5.31 29.14
N ALA A 285 -28.58 -4.80 29.71
CA ALA A 285 -28.61 -3.78 30.76
C ALA A 285 -27.74 -4.11 32.00
N LYS A 286 -27.40 -5.39 32.21
CA LYS A 286 -26.52 -5.84 33.30
C LYS A 286 -25.03 -5.58 33.00
N ALA A 287 -24.63 -5.61 31.73
CA ALA A 287 -23.27 -5.28 31.30
C ALA A 287 -23.00 -3.78 31.38
N GLU A 288 -23.97 -2.94 31.01
CA GLU A 288 -23.87 -1.48 31.09
C GLU A 288 -23.69 -0.97 32.54
N ARG A 289 -24.38 -1.57 33.51
CA ARG A 289 -24.22 -1.22 34.94
C ARG A 289 -22.84 -1.55 35.50
N LYS A 290 -22.19 -2.61 35.02
CA LYS A 290 -20.82 -2.97 35.45
C LYS A 290 -19.79 -2.03 34.82
N LEU A 291 -19.97 -1.67 33.54
CA LEU A 291 -19.10 -0.72 32.84
C LEU A 291 -19.03 0.66 33.52
N LYS A 292 -20.14 1.17 34.08
CA LYS A 292 -20.16 2.46 34.79
C LYS A 292 -19.28 2.53 36.04
N LYS A 293 -18.89 1.39 36.62
CA LYS A 293 -18.05 1.34 37.83
C LYS A 293 -16.55 1.45 37.54
N ASP A 294 -16.14 1.17 36.30
CA ASP A 294 -14.75 1.15 35.82
C ASP A 294 -14.46 2.33 34.87
N LEU A 295 -15.16 3.46 35.07
CA LEU A 295 -15.03 4.65 34.22
C LEU A 295 -13.68 5.33 34.44
N ALA A 296 -12.90 5.46 33.38
CA ALA A 296 -11.62 6.17 33.39
C ALA A 296 -11.79 7.63 32.92
N PRO A 297 -10.94 8.56 33.37
CA PRO A 297 -11.00 9.95 32.93
C PRO A 297 -10.77 10.09 31.42
N LYS A 298 -11.23 11.20 30.84
CA LYS A 298 -10.96 11.52 29.43
C LYS A 298 -9.47 11.49 29.11
N SER A 299 -9.14 10.94 27.94
CA SER A 299 -7.78 10.98 27.41
C SER A 299 -7.40 12.39 26.96
N LYS A 300 -6.14 12.79 27.14
CA LYS A 300 -5.62 14.02 26.52
C LYS A 300 -5.46 13.90 25.00
N HIS A 301 -5.37 12.68 24.51
CA HIS A 301 -5.04 12.38 23.13
C HIS A 301 -6.20 11.68 22.42
N LEU A 302 -6.32 11.88 21.11
CA LEU A 302 -7.15 11.11 20.20
C LEU A 302 -6.33 10.68 18.98
N VAL A 303 -6.52 9.45 18.53
CA VAL A 303 -6.07 9.03 17.19
C VAL A 303 -7.27 8.99 16.25
N VAL A 304 -7.24 9.77 15.17
CA VAL A 304 -8.19 9.62 14.06
C VAL A 304 -7.50 8.79 12.98
N HIS A 305 -8.09 7.63 12.68
CA HIS A 305 -7.52 6.64 11.79
C HIS A 305 -8.21 6.62 10.42
N PHE A 306 -7.44 6.58 9.34
CA PHE A 306 -7.92 6.35 7.98
C PHE A 306 -7.28 5.06 7.45
N HIS A 307 -8.10 4.09 7.06
CA HIS A 307 -7.62 2.79 6.60
C HIS A 307 -6.99 2.84 5.20
N GLY A 308 -6.06 1.92 4.92
CA GLY A 308 -5.54 1.62 3.60
C GLY A 308 -6.54 0.91 2.67
N GLY A 309 -6.05 0.24 1.62
CA GLY A 309 -6.93 -0.44 0.65
C GLY A 309 -7.09 0.30 -0.68
N GLY A 310 -6.13 1.17 -1.04
CA GLY A 310 -6.05 1.79 -2.37
C GLY A 310 -7.24 2.69 -2.74
N PHE A 311 -7.96 3.22 -1.75
CA PHE A 311 -9.24 3.94 -1.89
C PHE A 311 -10.41 3.09 -2.45
N VAL A 312 -10.21 1.79 -2.65
CA VAL A 312 -11.19 0.91 -3.31
C VAL A 312 -11.71 -0.21 -2.42
N ALA A 313 -10.98 -0.57 -1.36
CA ALA A 313 -11.28 -1.70 -0.50
C ALA A 313 -11.04 -1.37 0.99
N HIS A 314 -11.34 -2.37 1.84
CA HIS A 314 -11.22 -2.35 3.30
C HIS A 314 -12.20 -1.41 4.01
N THR A 315 -12.25 -1.62 5.32
CA THR A 315 -12.98 -0.84 6.31
C THR A 315 -12.18 -0.83 7.61
N SER A 316 -12.64 -0.07 8.60
CA SER A 316 -12.16 -0.08 9.99
C SER A 316 -12.10 -1.48 10.60
N LYS A 317 -12.93 -2.41 10.12
CA LYS A 317 -12.95 -3.81 10.59
C LYS A 317 -11.70 -4.58 10.17
N SER A 318 -11.17 -4.36 8.96
CA SER A 318 -9.91 -4.97 8.50
C SER A 318 -8.73 -4.60 9.40
N HIS A 319 -8.73 -3.37 9.89
CA HIS A 319 -7.63 -2.79 10.66
C HIS A 319 -7.86 -2.90 12.19
N GLU A 320 -9.05 -3.36 12.60
CA GLU A 320 -9.44 -3.53 14.00
C GLU A 320 -8.43 -4.28 14.88
N PRO A 321 -7.78 -5.40 14.43
CA PRO A 321 -6.86 -6.15 15.29
C PRO A 321 -5.68 -5.33 15.82
N TYR A 322 -5.01 -4.54 14.96
CA TYR A 322 -3.89 -3.72 15.41
C TYR A 322 -4.37 -2.44 16.09
N LEU A 323 -5.51 -1.87 15.69
CA LEU A 323 -6.09 -0.71 16.35
C LEU A 323 -6.48 -1.02 17.80
N LYS A 324 -6.97 -2.24 18.09
CA LYS A 324 -7.21 -2.70 19.46
C LYS A 324 -5.92 -2.82 20.27
N SER A 325 -4.83 -3.31 19.66
CA SER A 325 -3.52 -3.32 20.32
C SER A 325 -3.06 -1.91 20.63
N TRP A 326 -3.14 -0.98 19.67
CA TRP A 326 -2.76 0.41 19.88
C TRP A 326 -3.61 1.08 20.95
N ALA A 327 -4.92 0.87 20.97
CA ALA A 327 -5.80 1.41 22.00
C ALA A 327 -5.43 0.91 23.41
N ARG A 328 -4.96 -0.34 23.54
CA ARG A 328 -4.44 -0.89 24.80
C ARG A 328 -3.08 -0.29 25.15
N ASP A 329 -2.14 -0.37 24.22
CA ASP A 329 -0.73 -0.05 24.45
C ASP A 329 -0.53 1.45 24.70
N LEU A 330 -1.34 2.29 24.04
CA LEU A 330 -1.32 3.74 24.22
C LEU A 330 -2.29 4.22 25.32
N GLY A 331 -3.33 3.46 25.63
CA GLY A 331 -4.41 3.91 26.51
C GLY A 331 -5.23 5.08 25.96
N ILE A 332 -5.25 5.25 24.63
CA ILE A 332 -5.84 6.40 23.91
C ILE A 332 -7.07 5.94 23.10
N PRO A 333 -8.16 6.72 23.02
CA PRO A 333 -9.28 6.44 22.13
C PRO A 333 -8.87 6.58 20.66
N ILE A 334 -9.37 5.67 19.83
CA ILE A 334 -9.13 5.65 18.39
C ILE A 334 -10.47 5.75 17.66
N LEU A 335 -10.58 6.72 16.75
CA LEU A 335 -11.73 6.90 15.86
C LEU A 335 -11.32 6.57 14.43
N SER A 336 -11.69 5.38 13.94
CA SER A 336 -11.40 4.96 12.57
C SER A 336 -12.55 5.33 11.63
N VAL A 337 -12.25 5.96 10.50
CA VAL A 337 -13.27 6.42 9.53
C VAL A 337 -13.45 5.40 8.42
N ASP A 338 -14.71 5.01 8.17
CA ASP A 338 -15.12 4.15 7.06
C ASP A 338 -15.59 5.05 5.91
N TYR A 339 -14.62 5.58 5.15
CA TYR A 339 -14.88 6.50 4.05
C TYR A 339 -15.38 5.75 2.80
N SER A 340 -16.11 6.46 1.95
CA SER A 340 -16.69 5.90 0.74
C SER A 340 -15.59 5.51 -0.28
N LEU A 341 -15.78 4.35 -0.89
CA LEU A 341 -14.78 3.72 -1.74
C LEU A 341 -15.03 4.02 -3.23
N SER A 342 -13.94 3.99 -4.00
CA SER A 342 -13.95 4.02 -5.45
C SER A 342 -14.10 2.60 -6.02
N PRO A 343 -14.62 2.44 -7.25
CA PRO A 343 -15.02 3.47 -8.22
C PRO A 343 -16.44 4.01 -8.03
N GLU A 344 -17.20 3.52 -7.04
CA GLU A 344 -18.59 3.94 -6.79
C GLU A 344 -18.63 5.41 -6.40
N THR A 345 -17.66 5.84 -5.58
CA THR A 345 -17.44 7.24 -5.22
C THR A 345 -15.98 7.64 -5.44
N PRO A 346 -15.67 8.27 -6.59
CA PRO A 346 -14.34 8.78 -6.87
C PRO A 346 -13.93 9.95 -5.96
N PHE A 347 -12.66 10.35 -6.08
CA PHE A 347 -12.13 11.62 -5.57
C PHE A 347 -13.03 12.78 -6.02
N PRO A 348 -13.37 13.74 -5.12
CA PRO A 348 -12.83 13.95 -3.78
C PRO A 348 -13.64 13.34 -2.62
N ARG A 349 -14.57 12.41 -2.87
CA ARG A 349 -15.55 11.98 -1.84
C ARG A 349 -14.91 11.51 -0.53
N ALA A 350 -13.95 10.58 -0.59
CA ALA A 350 -13.26 10.09 0.60
C ALA A 350 -12.56 11.21 1.40
N LEU A 351 -11.97 12.20 0.71
CA LEU A 351 -11.33 13.34 1.36
C LEU A 351 -12.35 14.26 2.04
N GLU A 352 -13.51 14.49 1.43
CA GLU A 352 -14.60 15.26 2.05
C GLU A 352 -15.06 14.58 3.35
N GLU A 353 -15.30 13.27 3.31
CA GLU A 353 -15.76 12.50 4.48
C GLU A 353 -14.72 12.44 5.58
N CYS A 354 -13.45 12.20 5.25
CA CYS A 354 -12.36 12.20 6.24
C CYS A 354 -12.14 13.59 6.87
N PHE A 355 -12.22 14.66 6.08
CA PHE A 355 -12.13 16.03 6.60
C PHE A 355 -13.33 16.37 7.50
N TYR A 356 -14.54 15.99 7.09
CA TYR A 356 -15.75 16.17 7.88
C TYR A 356 -15.67 15.39 9.19
N ALA A 357 -15.24 14.12 9.15
CA ALA A 357 -15.07 13.27 10.33
C ALA A 357 -14.01 13.84 11.29
N TYR A 358 -12.89 14.36 10.77
CA TYR A 358 -11.89 15.05 11.58
C TYR A 358 -12.47 16.27 12.29
N CYS A 359 -13.16 17.14 11.56
CA CYS A 359 -13.84 18.31 12.14
C CYS A 359 -14.91 17.90 13.17
N TRP A 360 -15.64 16.83 12.90
CA TRP A 360 -16.66 16.32 13.80
C TRP A 360 -16.03 15.77 15.09
N ALA A 361 -14.86 15.13 15.00
CA ALA A 361 -14.12 14.68 16.17
C ALA A 361 -13.64 15.84 17.06
N LEU A 362 -13.19 16.94 16.44
CA LEU A 362 -12.81 18.18 17.15
C LEU A 362 -14.01 18.85 17.84
N LYS A 363 -15.21 18.76 17.27
CA LYS A 363 -16.43 19.31 17.88
C LYS A 363 -16.92 18.44 19.05
N ASN A 364 -16.78 17.12 18.94
CA ASN A 364 -17.40 16.16 19.85
C ASN A 364 -16.41 15.53 20.83
N CYS A 365 -15.42 16.29 21.32
CA CYS A 365 -14.32 15.72 22.12
C CYS A 365 -14.80 14.93 23.34
N SER A 366 -15.71 15.55 24.10
CA SER A 366 -16.27 14.96 25.30
C SER A 366 -16.94 13.61 25.03
N MET A 367 -17.75 13.52 23.97
CA MET A 367 -18.48 12.29 23.61
C MET A 367 -17.54 11.16 23.17
N LEU A 368 -16.39 11.51 22.57
CA LEU A 368 -15.38 10.56 22.15
C LEU A 368 -14.42 10.13 23.27
N GLY A 369 -14.56 10.68 24.48
CA GLY A 369 -13.74 10.33 25.63
C GLY A 369 -12.36 11.01 25.64
N TRP A 370 -12.23 12.19 25.04
CA TRP A 370 -10.98 12.97 25.07
C TRP A 370 -11.20 14.44 25.41
N THR A 371 -10.16 15.11 25.89
CA THR A 371 -10.21 16.50 26.37
C THR A 371 -10.17 17.54 25.25
N GLY A 372 -9.73 17.14 24.04
CA GLY A 372 -9.44 18.08 22.97
C GLY A 372 -7.98 18.55 22.96
N ASP A 373 -7.08 18.03 23.80
CA ASP A 373 -5.73 18.60 23.93
C ASP A 373 -4.78 18.24 22.79
N TYR A 374 -4.76 16.98 22.33
CA TYR A 374 -3.87 16.51 21.28
C TYR A 374 -4.56 15.52 20.33
N VAL A 375 -4.46 15.73 19.03
CA VAL A 375 -5.01 14.82 18.01
C VAL A 375 -3.94 14.40 17.01
N CYS A 376 -3.82 13.10 16.81
CA CYS A 376 -2.94 12.51 15.81
C CYS A 376 -3.78 11.91 14.67
N LEU A 377 -3.41 12.18 13.42
CA LEU A 377 -3.93 11.44 12.27
C LEU A 377 -3.04 10.23 12.00
N ALA A 378 -3.61 9.05 11.93
CA ALA A 378 -2.90 7.82 11.61
C ALA A 378 -3.51 7.12 10.40
N GLY A 379 -2.68 6.54 9.54
CA GLY A 379 -3.18 5.78 8.40
C GLY A 379 -2.08 5.13 7.58
N ASP A 380 -2.47 4.11 6.83
CA ASP A 380 -1.56 3.32 6.01
C ASP A 380 -1.90 3.46 4.52
N SER A 381 -0.89 3.45 3.65
CA SER A 381 -1.08 3.51 2.19
C SER A 381 -2.00 4.65 1.72
N ALA A 382 -3.21 4.35 1.23
CA ALA A 382 -4.23 5.32 0.87
C ALA A 382 -4.73 6.15 2.07
N GLY A 383 -4.87 5.53 3.25
CA GLY A 383 -5.18 6.21 4.49
C GLY A 383 -4.11 7.21 4.92
N GLY A 384 -2.83 6.86 4.72
CA GLY A 384 -1.72 7.77 4.94
C GLY A 384 -1.76 9.00 4.02
N ASN A 385 -2.21 8.85 2.77
CA ASN A 385 -2.50 9.99 1.89
C ASN A 385 -3.64 10.86 2.45
N LEU A 386 -4.71 10.26 2.95
CA LEU A 386 -5.82 10.98 3.59
C LEU A 386 -5.36 11.76 4.82
N CYS A 387 -4.45 11.23 5.65
CA CYS A 387 -3.90 11.96 6.79
C CYS A 387 -3.22 13.26 6.34
N LEU A 388 -2.37 13.18 5.31
CA LEU A 388 -1.66 14.34 4.78
C LEU A 388 -2.61 15.35 4.14
N THR A 389 -3.54 14.88 3.31
CA THR A 389 -4.46 15.76 2.56
C THR A 389 -5.53 16.41 3.45
N VAL A 390 -6.01 15.72 4.49
CA VAL A 390 -6.88 16.29 5.54
C VAL A 390 -6.13 17.36 6.33
N SER A 391 -4.86 17.11 6.69
CA SER A 391 -4.04 18.10 7.41
C SER A 391 -3.81 19.37 6.59
N LEU A 392 -3.48 19.21 5.30
CA LEU A 392 -3.34 20.33 4.37
C LEU A 392 -4.66 21.10 4.23
N ARG A 393 -5.79 20.40 4.16
CA ARG A 393 -7.11 21.03 4.08
C ARG A 393 -7.47 21.78 5.37
N ALA A 394 -7.16 21.22 6.54
CA ALA A 394 -7.35 21.89 7.83
C ALA A 394 -6.56 23.21 7.88
N ALA A 395 -5.27 23.16 7.51
CA ALA A 395 -4.43 24.35 7.42
C ALA A 395 -4.99 25.40 6.45
N ALA A 396 -5.39 24.98 5.24
CA ALA A 396 -5.95 25.88 4.23
C ALA A 396 -7.29 26.51 4.65
N CYS A 397 -8.09 25.81 5.46
CA CYS A 397 -9.35 26.32 5.97
C CYS A 397 -9.21 27.07 7.31
N GLY A 398 -8.00 27.22 7.86
CA GLY A 398 -7.75 27.85 9.16
C GLY A 398 -8.27 27.07 10.36
N ILE A 399 -8.66 25.80 10.18
CA ILE A 399 -9.03 24.89 11.28
C ILE A 399 -7.76 24.41 11.97
N ARG A 400 -7.89 24.03 13.24
CA ARG A 400 -6.83 23.35 13.98
C ARG A 400 -6.25 22.20 13.14
N ILE A 401 -4.94 22.24 12.92
CA ILE A 401 -4.18 21.13 12.32
C ILE A 401 -3.95 20.03 13.37
N PRO A 402 -3.77 18.77 12.95
CA PRO A 402 -3.41 17.72 13.90
C PRO A 402 -2.01 17.96 14.49
N ASP A 403 -1.85 17.57 15.75
CA ASP A 403 -0.60 17.70 16.50
C ASP A 403 0.45 16.65 16.07
N GLY A 404 0.01 15.59 15.39
CA GLY A 404 0.88 14.57 14.83
C GLY A 404 0.27 13.87 13.62
N ILE A 405 1.14 13.34 12.76
CA ILE A 405 0.77 12.50 11.61
C ILE A 405 1.62 11.23 11.64
N MET A 406 0.98 10.08 11.73
CA MET A 406 1.58 8.77 11.48
C MET A 406 1.08 8.26 10.13
N ALA A 407 1.95 8.32 9.13
CA ALA A 407 1.63 7.87 7.78
C ALA A 407 2.52 6.69 7.41
N ALA A 408 1.98 5.47 7.46
CA ALA A 408 2.70 4.26 7.08
C ALA A 408 2.68 4.11 5.55
N TYR A 409 3.86 4.07 4.92
CA TYR A 409 4.05 3.89 3.46
C TYR A 409 3.01 4.66 2.61
N PRO A 410 2.85 5.98 2.81
CA PRO A 410 1.73 6.73 2.24
C PRO A 410 1.83 6.89 0.74
N ALA A 411 0.68 6.88 0.07
CA ALA A 411 0.58 7.12 -1.36
C ALA A 411 0.70 8.63 -1.69
N THR A 412 1.91 9.19 -1.66
CA THR A 412 2.14 10.66 -1.85
C THR A 412 2.41 11.06 -3.30
N LEU A 413 3.08 10.20 -4.07
CA LEU A 413 3.39 10.43 -5.48
C LEU A 413 2.63 9.47 -6.38
N LEU A 414 1.54 9.97 -6.97
CA LEU A 414 0.66 9.20 -7.86
C LEU A 414 1.06 9.30 -9.34
N LYS A 415 2.11 10.08 -9.68
CA LYS A 415 2.67 10.14 -11.04
C LYS A 415 3.42 8.83 -11.35
N ALA A 416 3.22 8.30 -12.56
CA ALA A 416 3.99 7.18 -13.11
C ALA A 416 5.41 7.62 -13.51
N THR A 417 6.16 8.15 -12.54
CA THR A 417 7.54 8.59 -12.74
C THR A 417 8.46 7.38 -12.64
N PRO A 418 9.40 7.20 -13.57
CA PRO A 418 10.36 6.11 -13.51
C PRO A 418 11.39 6.33 -12.39
N LEU A 419 11.00 5.96 -11.17
CA LEU A 419 11.84 6.06 -9.98
C LEU A 419 12.42 4.70 -9.61
N PRO A 420 13.54 4.64 -8.88
CA PRO A 420 14.09 3.38 -8.40
C PRO A 420 13.09 2.53 -7.60
N SER A 421 12.27 3.15 -6.76
CA SER A 421 11.21 2.45 -6.01
C SER A 421 10.10 1.89 -6.92
N ARG A 422 9.78 2.57 -8.02
CA ARG A 422 8.83 2.07 -9.03
C ARG A 422 9.40 0.93 -9.87
N LEU A 423 10.71 0.93 -10.08
CA LEU A 423 11.41 -0.21 -10.66
C LEU A 423 11.43 -1.40 -9.71
N LEU A 424 11.62 -1.20 -8.40
CA LEU A 424 11.52 -2.30 -7.43
C LEU A 424 10.10 -2.87 -7.32
N ALA A 425 9.08 -2.05 -7.53
CA ALA A 425 7.67 -2.47 -7.54
C ALA A 425 7.31 -3.44 -8.69
N THR A 426 8.22 -3.72 -9.62
CA THR A 426 8.06 -4.83 -10.59
C THR A 426 8.04 -6.20 -9.91
N PHE A 427 8.64 -6.31 -8.72
CA PHE A 427 8.74 -7.53 -7.94
C PHE A 427 7.86 -7.51 -6.69
N ASP A 428 7.06 -6.46 -6.50
CA ASP A 428 6.17 -6.35 -5.36
C ASP A 428 4.98 -7.29 -5.54
N LEU A 429 4.92 -8.32 -4.69
CA LEU A 429 3.90 -9.35 -4.70
C LEU A 429 2.55 -8.87 -4.14
N LEU A 430 2.57 -7.81 -3.34
CA LEU A 430 1.40 -7.27 -2.64
C LEU A 430 0.80 -6.07 -3.38
N LEU A 431 1.65 -5.19 -3.90
CA LEU A 431 1.25 -3.92 -4.54
C LEU A 431 1.98 -3.69 -5.88
N PRO A 432 1.80 -4.56 -6.89
CA PRO A 432 2.38 -4.35 -8.20
C PRO A 432 1.83 -3.06 -8.84
N LEU A 433 2.63 -2.41 -9.70
CA LEU A 433 2.26 -1.14 -10.32
C LEU A 433 0.94 -1.24 -11.11
N SER A 434 0.63 -2.38 -11.73
CA SER A 434 -0.65 -2.56 -12.43
C SER A 434 -1.86 -2.41 -11.51
N VAL A 435 -1.76 -2.91 -10.27
CA VAL A 435 -2.80 -2.77 -9.25
C VAL A 435 -2.89 -1.33 -8.75
N LEU A 436 -1.74 -0.70 -8.49
CA LEU A 436 -1.69 0.71 -8.09
C LEU A 436 -2.32 1.63 -9.15
N MET A 437 -2.04 1.40 -10.43
CA MET A 437 -2.60 2.18 -11.54
C MET A 437 -4.12 1.99 -11.67
N LYS A 438 -4.65 0.79 -11.40
CA LYS A 438 -6.10 0.52 -11.40
C LYS A 438 -6.80 1.19 -10.22
N CYS A 439 -6.22 1.13 -9.03
CA CYS A 439 -6.72 1.85 -7.86
C CYS A 439 -6.75 3.36 -8.12
N LEU A 440 -5.69 3.90 -8.74
CA LEU A 440 -5.62 5.30 -9.13
C LEU A 440 -6.65 5.68 -10.20
N GLY A 441 -6.85 4.83 -11.22
CA GLY A 441 -7.88 5.02 -12.24
C GLY A 441 -9.29 5.03 -11.65
N ALA A 442 -9.57 4.15 -10.69
CA ALA A 442 -10.82 4.12 -9.93
C ALA A 442 -10.98 5.39 -9.07
N TYR A 443 -9.95 5.75 -8.31
CA TYR A 443 -9.98 6.92 -7.43
C TYR A 443 -10.16 8.23 -8.19
N THR A 444 -9.54 8.37 -9.36
CA THR A 444 -9.70 9.57 -10.20
C THR A 444 -10.98 9.58 -11.05
N GLY A 445 -11.79 8.53 -11.00
CA GLY A 445 -13.02 8.41 -11.80
C GLY A 445 -12.79 8.13 -13.29
N LYS A 446 -11.55 7.84 -13.71
CA LYS A 446 -11.18 7.56 -15.11
C LYS A 446 -11.27 6.07 -15.50
N ALA A 447 -11.82 5.23 -14.62
CA ALA A 447 -11.82 3.77 -14.77
C ALA A 447 -12.48 3.22 -16.05
N LYS A 448 -13.37 3.97 -16.72
CA LYS A 448 -14.08 3.49 -17.93
C LYS A 448 -13.27 3.59 -19.23
N HIS A 449 -12.20 4.39 -19.28
CA HIS A 449 -11.38 4.60 -20.49
C HIS A 449 -9.88 4.65 -20.22
N TYR A 450 -9.40 4.02 -19.15
CA TYR A 450 -8.01 4.18 -18.74
C TYR A 450 -7.05 3.42 -19.67
N SER A 451 -6.43 4.12 -20.62
CA SER A 451 -5.20 3.67 -21.26
C SER A 451 -4.02 4.16 -20.42
N TRP A 452 -3.01 3.30 -20.21
CA TRP A 452 -1.74 3.71 -19.60
C TRP A 452 -1.03 4.85 -20.36
N ARG A 453 -1.44 5.13 -21.60
CA ARG A 453 -0.96 6.26 -22.42
C ARG A 453 -1.55 7.61 -21.98
N ASP A 454 -2.61 7.65 -21.17
CA ASP A 454 -3.25 8.88 -20.67
C ASP A 454 -2.58 9.43 -19.38
N THR A 455 -1.35 8.99 -19.10
CA THR A 455 -0.56 9.34 -17.89
C THR A 455 -0.16 10.81 -17.80
N GLY A 456 -0.26 11.57 -18.90
CA GLY A 456 0.07 13.01 -18.95
C GLY A 456 -0.85 13.92 -18.12
N LEU A 457 -1.99 13.43 -17.62
CA LEU A 457 -3.02 14.24 -16.97
C LEU A 457 -3.23 13.97 -15.47
N LEU A 458 -2.37 13.16 -14.81
CA LEU A 458 -2.51 12.90 -13.37
C LEU A 458 -1.56 13.77 -12.53
N PHE A 459 -1.89 15.05 -12.41
CA PHE A 459 -1.29 16.02 -11.48
C PHE A 459 -1.94 15.98 -10.08
N ILE A 460 -2.50 14.82 -9.68
CA ILE A 460 -3.55 14.76 -8.65
C ILE A 460 -3.01 14.16 -7.36
N CYS A 461 -2.74 15.01 -6.37
CA CYS A 461 -3.30 14.95 -5.01
C CYS A 461 -2.67 16.04 -4.13
N ILE A 462 -1.35 16.26 -4.22
CA ILE A 462 -0.68 17.33 -3.46
C ILE A 462 -0.63 18.64 -4.27
N SER A 463 -0.32 18.56 -5.57
CA SER A 463 -0.21 19.74 -6.45
C SER A 463 -1.55 20.34 -6.88
N LEU A 464 -2.64 19.56 -6.96
CA LEU A 464 -3.99 20.12 -7.16
C LEU A 464 -4.59 20.69 -5.86
N LEU A 465 -4.20 20.20 -4.68
CA LEU A 465 -4.61 20.87 -3.43
C LEU A 465 -3.97 22.26 -3.32
N THR A 466 -2.74 22.44 -3.80
CA THR A 466 -2.14 23.78 -3.92
C THR A 466 -2.72 24.58 -5.08
N ASN A 467 -2.93 24.02 -6.28
CA ASN A 467 -3.39 24.82 -7.43
C ASN A 467 -4.92 25.02 -7.57
N VAL A 468 -5.76 24.06 -7.18
CA VAL A 468 -7.24 24.16 -7.31
C VAL A 468 -7.82 25.00 -6.17
N TRP A 469 -7.29 24.89 -4.95
CA TRP A 469 -7.79 25.66 -3.81
C TRP A 469 -7.28 27.11 -3.81
N PHE A 470 -6.05 27.38 -4.26
CA PHE A 470 -5.63 28.77 -4.49
C PHE A 470 -6.41 29.42 -5.64
N LYS A 471 -6.76 28.67 -6.71
CA LYS A 471 -7.60 29.22 -7.80
C LYS A 471 -9.07 29.42 -7.44
N THR A 472 -9.61 28.71 -6.45
CA THR A 472 -11.02 28.83 -6.05
C THR A 472 -11.24 29.74 -4.83
N LYS A 473 -10.19 30.21 -4.13
CA LYS A 473 -10.31 31.13 -2.98
C LYS A 473 -9.21 32.19 -2.80
N CYS A 474 -8.48 32.55 -3.85
CA CYS A 474 -7.62 33.75 -3.85
C CYS A 474 -7.84 34.61 -5.10
N SER A 475 -9.01 35.26 -5.17
CA SER A 475 -9.02 36.67 -5.55
C SER A 475 -8.74 37.46 -4.27
N PHE A 476 -7.46 37.78 -4.06
CA PHE A 476 -7.07 38.94 -3.27
C PHE A 476 -7.22 40.19 -4.14
#